data_AF-A0AB33E6H6-F1
#
_entry.id   AF-A0AB33E6H6-F1
#
_cell.length_a   1.000
_cell.length_b   1.000
_cell.length_c   1.000
_cell.angle_alpha   90.00
_cell.angle_beta   90.00
_cell.angle_gamma   90.00
#
_symmetry.space_group_name_H-M   'P 1'
#
loop_
_entity.id
_entity.type
_entity.pdbx_description
1 polymer ?
#
loop_
_entity_poly.entity_id
_entity_poly.type
_entity_poly.pdbx_seq_one_letter_code
_entity_poly.pdbx_strand_id
1 'polypeptide(L)'
;MDIWSWLGKLKAELRESGKGQAVDSLDRMLQHIFNLEVTQAQALLPEVKALAKTVGNPWLEVFVGHWEMRNRVGSLLEGETALAQVVTLFERANREDARQCPQSVCVTQDLVSCYANVDGAGWAEERIAVCDETLQRLDPSWGCFSCISYEKADAMLDDGRPEDALAFLDEQQDKILAAGQPNHDCMHEVRIATLLQLKRPEQAWAVMAEWDAGVKGHEWPTERQQRLMYKAQVLAQLQHDDEAWALLLAEDELIPRYRLFWLCALEELLRRAPERNTQALAKLLQKVIEQHDRNGAHRLVIQVAAISIPLALQREDLAQARHHLKLARTHIGQLRRDRGAQTLLESLARQIDATCSQGETTLR
;
A
#
# COMPACT_ATOMS: atom_id res chain seq x y z
N MET A 1 -14.17 8.41 21.25
CA MET A 1 -13.19 9.23 22.00
C MET A 1 -12.04 9.52 21.06
N ASP A 2 -11.54 10.75 20.99
CA ASP A 2 -10.40 11.09 20.13
C ASP A 2 -9.10 10.42 20.64
N ILE A 3 -8.40 9.71 19.76
CA ILE A 3 -7.17 8.98 20.08
C ILE A 3 -6.06 9.92 20.55
N TRP A 4 -5.94 11.09 19.93
CA TRP A 4 -4.85 12.03 20.21
C TRP A 4 -5.05 12.70 21.57
N SER A 5 -6.29 13.05 21.90
CA SER A 5 -6.66 13.50 23.25
C SER A 5 -6.35 12.45 24.32
N TRP A 6 -6.70 11.18 24.08
CA TRP A 6 -6.35 10.10 25.01
C TRP A 6 -4.84 9.93 25.17
N LEU A 7 -4.11 9.88 24.05
CA LEU A 7 -2.67 9.72 24.05
C LEU A 7 -1.97 10.88 24.76
N GLY A 8 -2.42 12.12 24.55
CA GLY A 8 -1.90 13.30 25.22
C GLY A 8 -2.02 13.22 26.74
N LYS A 9 -3.18 12.78 27.25
CA LYS A 9 -3.40 12.55 28.69
C LYS A 9 -2.48 11.46 29.24
N LEU A 10 -2.42 10.32 28.56
CA LEU A 10 -1.53 9.22 28.95
C LEU A 10 -0.06 9.67 29.00
N LYS A 11 0.39 10.43 28.00
CA LYS A 11 1.76 10.98 27.98
C LYS A 11 2.03 11.91 29.16
N ALA A 12 1.07 12.76 29.54
CA ALA A 12 1.22 13.63 30.71
C ALA A 12 1.37 12.82 32.01
N GLU A 13 0.50 11.83 32.23
CA GLU A 13 0.55 10.92 33.39
C GLU A 13 1.85 10.11 33.46
N LEU A 14 2.35 9.65 32.30
CA LEU A 14 3.62 8.95 32.21
C LEU A 14 4.80 9.87 32.55
N ARG A 15 4.77 11.14 32.13
CA ARG A 15 5.82 12.11 32.50
C ARG A 15 5.79 12.41 33.99
N GLU A 16 4.61 12.62 34.57
CA GLU A 16 4.45 12.85 36.02
C GLU A 16 4.92 11.66 36.87
N SER A 17 4.76 10.42 36.37
CA SER A 17 5.24 9.22 37.04
C SER A 17 6.72 8.87 36.76
N GLY A 18 7.49 9.81 36.19
CA GLY A 18 8.93 9.68 35.98
C GLY A 18 9.32 8.86 34.74
N LYS A 19 8.38 8.53 33.86
CA LYS A 19 8.61 7.76 32.62
C LYS A 19 8.83 8.65 31.40
N GLY A 20 9.40 9.85 31.58
CA GLY A 20 9.54 10.87 30.53
C GLY A 20 10.33 10.40 29.31
N GLN A 21 11.45 9.71 29.51
CA GLN A 21 12.26 9.17 28.40
C GLN A 21 11.46 8.22 27.50
N ALA A 22 10.56 7.44 28.08
CA ALA A 22 9.78 6.47 27.33
C ALA A 22 8.69 7.16 26.49
N VAL A 23 8.16 8.27 26.97
CA VAL A 23 7.28 9.15 26.18
C VAL A 23 8.05 9.74 24.99
N ASP A 24 9.30 10.17 25.20
CA ASP A 24 10.14 10.72 24.13
C ASP A 24 10.43 9.68 23.05
N SER A 25 10.68 8.42 23.41
CA SER A 25 10.88 7.32 22.46
C SER A 25 9.61 7.00 21.66
N LEU A 26 8.43 7.07 22.28
CA LEU A 26 7.15 6.94 21.59
C LEU A 26 6.92 8.09 20.60
N ASP A 27 7.18 9.33 21.00
CA ASP A 27 7.06 10.52 20.13
C ASP A 27 7.99 10.43 18.92
N ARG A 28 9.25 10.07 19.15
CA ARG A 28 10.24 9.87 18.08
C ARG A 28 9.85 8.77 17.11
N MET A 29 9.31 7.65 17.61
CA MET A 29 8.84 6.56 16.76
C MET A 29 7.72 7.04 15.83
N LEU A 30 6.72 7.75 16.36
CA LEU A 30 5.63 8.30 15.56
C LEU A 30 6.14 9.30 14.53
N GLN A 31 7.05 10.19 14.92
CA GLN A 31 7.67 11.15 14.00
C GLN A 31 8.40 10.45 12.86
N HIS A 32 9.20 9.43 13.15
CA HIS A 32 9.88 8.63 12.12
C HIS A 32 8.89 7.93 11.18
N ILE A 33 7.76 7.44 11.70
CA ILE A 33 6.71 6.84 10.86
C ILE A 33 6.10 7.87 9.90
N PHE A 34 5.71 9.05 10.40
CA PHE A 34 5.14 10.12 9.56
C PHE A 34 6.13 10.65 8.52
N ASN A 35 7.43 10.66 8.86
CA ASN A 35 8.49 11.08 7.95
C ASN A 35 8.97 9.99 6.98
N LEU A 36 8.37 8.78 7.00
CA LEU A 36 8.80 7.64 6.20
C LEU A 36 10.23 7.15 6.51
N GLU A 37 10.73 7.42 7.71
CA GLU A 37 12.02 6.97 8.21
C GLU A 37 11.89 5.54 8.79
N VAL A 38 11.56 4.60 7.90
CA VAL A 38 11.12 3.23 8.22
C VAL A 38 12.13 2.51 9.14
N THR A 39 13.43 2.59 8.82
CA THR A 39 14.50 1.93 9.59
C THR A 39 14.63 2.51 10.99
N GLN A 40 14.52 3.84 11.12
CA GLN A 40 14.61 4.55 12.40
C GLN A 40 13.41 4.24 13.28
N ALA A 41 12.20 4.21 12.69
CA ALA A 41 11.00 3.76 13.40
C ALA A 41 11.14 2.31 13.89
N GLN A 42 11.64 1.40 13.06
CA GLN A 42 11.87 0.01 13.44
C GLN A 42 12.87 -0.15 14.59
N ALA A 43 13.93 0.65 14.61
CA ALA A 43 14.94 0.61 15.66
C ALA A 43 14.38 0.97 17.05
N LEU A 44 13.31 1.79 17.12
CA LEU A 44 12.67 2.19 18.37
C LEU A 44 11.59 1.22 18.87
N LEU A 45 11.09 0.33 18.01
CA LEU A 45 10.00 -0.59 18.36
C LEU A 45 10.27 -1.47 19.61
N PRO A 46 11.46 -2.08 19.80
CA PRO A 46 11.70 -2.91 20.97
C PRO A 46 11.54 -2.13 22.28
N GLU A 47 12.04 -0.90 22.31
CA GLU A 47 11.96 -0.01 23.47
C GLU A 47 10.52 0.40 23.75
N VAL A 48 9.79 0.82 22.72
CA VAL A 48 8.39 1.26 22.84
C VAL A 48 7.45 0.10 23.24
N LYS A 49 7.71 -1.13 22.75
CA LYS A 49 6.98 -2.33 23.19
C LYS A 49 7.27 -2.67 24.65
N ALA A 50 8.53 -2.56 25.08
CA ALA A 50 8.89 -2.78 26.49
C ALA A 50 8.21 -1.76 27.41
N LEU A 51 8.08 -0.52 26.96
CA LEU A 51 7.29 0.51 27.65
C LEU A 51 5.82 0.07 27.77
N ALA A 52 5.17 -0.30 26.66
CA ALA A 52 3.76 -0.70 26.66
C ALA A 52 3.49 -1.83 27.68
N LYS A 53 4.37 -2.84 27.70
CA LYS A 53 4.32 -3.95 28.66
C LYS A 53 4.51 -3.48 30.12
N THR A 54 5.44 -2.58 30.37
CA THR A 54 5.75 -2.06 31.72
C THR A 54 4.64 -1.17 32.27
N VAL A 55 3.98 -0.40 31.39
CA VAL A 55 2.81 0.41 31.78
C VAL A 55 1.61 -0.48 32.07
N GLY A 56 1.50 -1.63 31.41
CA GLY A 56 0.38 -2.56 31.59
C GLY A 56 -0.96 -1.99 31.11
N ASN A 57 -0.93 -0.94 30.28
CA ASN A 57 -2.13 -0.35 29.70
C ASN A 57 -2.47 -1.09 28.39
N PRO A 58 -3.62 -1.79 28.32
CA PRO A 58 -4.02 -2.56 27.15
C PRO A 58 -4.17 -1.72 25.89
N TRP A 59 -4.54 -0.44 26.03
CA TRP A 59 -4.74 0.46 24.89
C TRP A 59 -3.41 0.95 24.33
N LEU A 60 -2.37 1.09 25.17
CA LEU A 60 -1.03 1.43 24.71
C LEU A 60 -0.41 0.26 23.92
N GLU A 61 -0.67 -0.98 24.33
CA GLU A 61 -0.27 -2.17 23.56
C GLU A 61 -0.90 -2.17 22.16
N VAL A 62 -2.20 -1.94 22.07
CA VAL A 62 -2.93 -1.83 20.79
C VAL A 62 -2.40 -0.67 19.94
N PHE A 63 -2.19 0.49 20.57
CA PHE A 63 -1.67 1.68 19.88
C PHE A 63 -0.29 1.42 19.27
N VAL A 64 0.66 0.91 20.06
CA VAL A 64 2.02 0.60 19.59
C VAL A 64 1.99 -0.48 18.51
N GLY A 65 1.17 -1.52 18.69
CA GLY A 65 1.00 -2.58 17.70
C GLY A 65 0.49 -2.04 16.36
N HIS A 66 -0.51 -1.16 16.38
CA HIS A 66 -1.02 -0.55 15.14
C HIS A 66 0.07 0.22 14.41
N TRP A 67 0.84 1.07 15.10
CA TRP A 67 1.89 1.87 14.46
C TRP A 67 3.07 1.03 13.97
N GLU A 68 3.36 -0.09 14.63
CA GLU A 68 4.26 -1.10 14.08
C GLU A 68 3.73 -1.65 12.75
N MET A 69 2.45 -2.05 12.70
CA MET A 69 1.83 -2.59 11.49
C MET A 69 1.74 -1.54 10.38
N ARG A 70 1.48 -0.27 10.69
CA ARG A 70 1.55 0.82 9.70
C ARG A 70 2.93 0.93 9.05
N ASN A 71 4.01 0.69 9.80
CA ASN A 71 5.35 0.69 9.24
C ASN A 71 5.63 -0.58 8.41
N ARG A 72 5.29 -1.77 8.94
CA ARG A 72 5.60 -3.06 8.29
C ARG A 72 4.65 -3.41 7.14
N VAL A 73 3.35 -3.41 7.41
CA VAL A 73 2.31 -3.71 6.43
C VAL A 73 2.08 -2.50 5.53
N GLY A 74 1.96 -1.30 6.12
CA GLY A 74 1.64 -0.08 5.37
C GLY A 74 2.79 0.44 4.51
N SER A 75 4.00 0.59 5.05
CA SER A 75 5.14 1.18 4.32
C SER A 75 5.99 0.14 3.58
N LEU A 76 6.25 -1.01 4.21
CA LEU A 76 7.11 -2.07 3.64
C LEU A 76 6.36 -3.10 2.80
N LEU A 77 5.03 -3.12 2.85
CA LEU A 77 4.19 -4.13 2.20
C LEU A 77 4.52 -5.57 2.63
N GLU A 78 4.74 -5.78 3.93
CA GLU A 78 4.81 -7.14 4.47
C GLU A 78 3.44 -7.83 4.37
N GLY A 79 3.43 -9.01 3.75
CA GLY A 79 2.27 -9.88 3.59
C GLY A 79 2.35 -11.06 4.56
N GLU A 80 2.66 -12.24 4.03
CA GLU A 80 2.64 -13.49 4.80
C GLU A 80 3.55 -13.44 6.04
N THR A 81 4.68 -12.73 5.96
CA THR A 81 5.63 -12.57 7.06
C THR A 81 5.08 -11.78 8.25
N ALA A 82 4.09 -10.92 8.04
CA ALA A 82 3.43 -10.14 9.09
C ALA A 82 2.10 -10.77 9.56
N LEU A 83 1.50 -11.66 8.75
CA LEU A 83 0.12 -12.12 8.93
C LEU A 83 -0.19 -12.64 10.33
N ALA A 84 0.64 -13.53 10.88
CA ALA A 84 0.41 -14.09 12.21
C ALA A 84 0.40 -13.02 13.32
N GLN A 85 1.24 -12.00 13.20
CA GLN A 85 1.33 -10.92 14.19
C GLN A 85 0.17 -9.94 14.05
N VAL A 86 -0.26 -9.66 12.81
CA VAL A 86 -1.44 -8.83 12.53
C VAL A 86 -2.70 -9.48 13.10
N VAL A 87 -2.90 -10.79 12.88
CA VAL A 87 -4.03 -11.54 13.45
C VAL A 87 -3.99 -11.51 14.98
N THR A 88 -2.81 -11.72 15.58
CA THR A 88 -2.64 -11.64 17.04
C THR A 88 -3.02 -10.25 17.58
N LEU A 89 -2.60 -9.18 16.89
CA LEU A 89 -2.94 -7.81 17.27
C LEU A 89 -4.45 -7.54 17.10
N PHE A 90 -5.06 -8.04 16.03
CA PHE A 90 -6.49 -7.92 15.78
C PHE A 90 -7.31 -8.60 16.89
N GLU A 91 -6.94 -9.83 17.27
CA GLU A 91 -7.57 -10.53 18.39
C GLU A 91 -7.39 -9.75 19.70
N ARG A 92 -6.18 -9.23 19.95
CA ARG A 92 -5.88 -8.42 21.14
C ARG A 92 -6.73 -7.15 21.23
N ALA A 93 -6.90 -6.46 20.11
CA ALA A 93 -7.67 -5.22 20.00
C ALA A 93 -9.18 -5.43 20.22
N ASN A 94 -9.68 -6.64 19.96
CA ASN A 94 -11.08 -7.01 20.14
C ASN A 94 -11.41 -7.62 21.52
N ARG A 95 -10.43 -7.77 22.42
CA ARG A 95 -10.68 -8.21 23.81
C ARG A 95 -11.42 -7.13 24.61
N GLU A 96 -12.16 -7.54 25.63
CA GLU A 96 -13.02 -6.65 26.43
C GLU A 96 -12.28 -5.46 27.05
N ASP A 97 -11.02 -5.65 27.46
CA ASP A 97 -10.18 -4.60 28.07
C ASP A 97 -9.60 -3.58 27.06
N ALA A 98 -9.67 -3.88 25.76
CA ALA A 98 -9.11 -3.06 24.69
C ALA A 98 -10.14 -2.65 23.63
N ARG A 99 -11.32 -3.26 23.58
CA ARG A 99 -12.34 -3.02 22.54
C ARG A 99 -12.77 -1.56 22.46
N GLN A 100 -12.76 -0.86 23.60
CA GLN A 100 -13.09 0.57 23.72
C GLN A 100 -11.91 1.52 23.42
N CYS A 101 -10.72 0.98 23.14
CA CYS A 101 -9.58 1.78 22.68
C CYS A 101 -9.94 2.45 21.35
N PRO A 102 -9.76 3.76 21.19
CA PRO A 102 -10.04 4.42 19.92
C PRO A 102 -9.22 3.87 18.73
N GLN A 103 -8.03 3.30 18.98
CA GLN A 103 -7.19 2.69 17.94
C GLN A 103 -7.63 1.27 17.57
N SER A 104 -8.52 0.61 18.33
CA SER A 104 -8.91 -0.78 18.08
C SER A 104 -9.49 -0.96 16.69
N VAL A 105 -10.29 0.01 16.21
CA VAL A 105 -10.88 0.00 14.87
C VAL A 105 -9.81 0.06 13.77
N CYS A 106 -8.72 0.80 14.00
CA CYS A 106 -7.63 0.94 13.05
C CYS A 106 -6.83 -0.37 12.87
N VAL A 107 -6.87 -1.28 13.84
CA VAL A 107 -6.25 -2.61 13.68
C VAL A 107 -6.98 -3.45 12.61
N THR A 108 -8.25 -3.17 12.34
CA THR A 108 -8.96 -3.77 11.19
C THR A 108 -8.28 -3.39 9.89
N GLN A 109 -7.84 -2.13 9.76
CA GLN A 109 -7.10 -1.68 8.59
C GLN A 109 -5.79 -2.46 8.43
N ASP A 110 -5.06 -2.71 9.51
CA ASP A 110 -3.82 -3.48 9.46
C ASP A 110 -4.06 -4.92 8.95
N LEU A 111 -5.15 -5.56 9.40
CA LEU A 111 -5.58 -6.88 8.94
C LEU A 111 -5.91 -6.89 7.46
N VAL A 112 -6.74 -5.95 7.02
CA VAL A 112 -7.22 -5.86 5.64
C VAL A 112 -6.07 -5.53 4.68
N SER A 113 -5.19 -4.60 5.04
CA SER A 113 -3.99 -4.29 4.28
C SER A 113 -3.01 -5.47 4.22
N CYS A 114 -2.87 -6.26 5.29
CA CYS A 114 -1.99 -7.43 5.27
C CYS A 114 -2.53 -8.52 4.34
N TYR A 115 -3.85 -8.75 4.35
CA TYR A 115 -4.50 -9.62 3.38
C TYR A 115 -4.33 -9.13 1.94
N ALA A 116 -4.42 -7.81 1.72
CA ALA A 116 -4.14 -7.19 0.43
C ALA A 116 -2.71 -7.52 -0.06
N ASN A 117 -1.73 -7.36 0.81
CA ASN A 117 -0.31 -7.63 0.51
C ASN A 117 -0.06 -9.11 0.18
N VAL A 118 -0.67 -10.05 0.91
CA VAL A 118 -0.51 -11.51 0.66
C VAL A 118 -1.07 -11.87 -0.72
N ASP A 119 -2.38 -11.68 -0.88
CA ASP A 119 -3.13 -12.02 -2.07
C ASP A 119 -4.48 -11.28 -2.05
N GLY A 120 -4.47 -9.99 -2.40
CA GLY A 120 -5.64 -9.12 -2.25
C GLY A 120 -6.92 -9.67 -2.87
N ALA A 121 -6.87 -10.18 -4.10
CA ALA A 121 -8.02 -10.80 -4.75
C ALA A 121 -8.45 -12.13 -4.09
N GLY A 122 -7.50 -12.86 -3.50
CA GLY A 122 -7.72 -14.12 -2.80
C GLY A 122 -8.37 -13.99 -1.41
N TRP A 123 -8.30 -12.79 -0.83
CA TRP A 123 -8.88 -12.44 0.48
C TRP A 123 -9.96 -11.36 0.39
N ALA A 124 -10.40 -10.99 -0.82
CA ALA A 124 -11.28 -9.86 -1.02
C ALA A 124 -12.61 -9.98 -0.25
N GLU A 125 -13.18 -11.19 -0.17
CA GLU A 125 -14.43 -11.44 0.57
C GLU A 125 -14.26 -11.21 2.07
N GLU A 126 -13.20 -11.76 2.67
CA GLU A 126 -12.91 -11.58 4.09
C GLU A 126 -12.60 -10.12 4.42
N ARG A 127 -11.88 -9.43 3.53
CA ARG A 127 -11.57 -7.99 3.63
C ARG A 127 -12.85 -7.14 3.60
N ILE A 128 -13.74 -7.39 2.65
CA ILE A 128 -15.03 -6.69 2.55
C ILE A 128 -15.88 -6.96 3.80
N ALA A 129 -15.98 -8.21 4.24
CA ALA A 129 -16.80 -8.59 5.38
C ALA A 129 -16.37 -7.92 6.69
N VAL A 130 -15.06 -7.90 6.98
CA VAL A 130 -14.55 -7.27 8.21
C VAL A 130 -14.65 -5.74 8.17
N CYS A 131 -14.51 -5.14 6.98
CA CYS A 131 -14.79 -3.72 6.79
C CYS A 131 -16.27 -3.41 7.01
N ASP A 132 -17.20 -4.23 6.52
CA ASP A 132 -18.64 -4.06 6.73
C ASP A 132 -19.01 -4.10 8.21
N GLU A 133 -18.53 -5.10 8.95
CA GLU A 133 -18.74 -5.19 10.40
C GLU A 133 -18.18 -3.95 11.14
N THR A 134 -17.05 -3.43 10.68
CA THR A 134 -16.39 -2.29 11.32
C THR A 134 -17.10 -0.97 11.01
N LEU A 135 -17.52 -0.74 9.77
CA LEU A 135 -18.28 0.45 9.35
C LEU A 135 -19.62 0.57 10.08
N GLN A 136 -20.28 -0.55 10.39
CA GLN A 136 -21.53 -0.54 11.18
C GLN A 136 -21.37 0.08 12.58
N ARG A 137 -20.14 0.17 13.09
CA ARG A 137 -19.82 0.68 14.43
C ARG A 137 -19.16 2.07 14.40
N LEU A 138 -18.85 2.58 13.21
CA LEU A 138 -18.16 3.86 13.04
C LEU A 138 -19.16 4.97 12.71
N ASP A 139 -18.98 6.10 13.36
CA ASP A 139 -19.68 7.33 13.01
C ASP A 139 -18.96 8.01 11.83
N PRO A 140 -19.67 8.49 10.78
CA PRO A 140 -19.05 9.18 9.65
C PRO A 140 -18.28 10.46 10.01
N SER A 141 -18.47 11.01 11.21
CA SER A 141 -17.66 12.12 11.72
C SER A 141 -16.26 11.74 12.17
N TRP A 142 -15.95 10.44 12.26
CA TRP A 142 -14.64 9.95 12.70
C TRP A 142 -13.76 9.65 11.49
N GLY A 143 -12.50 10.13 11.48
CA GLY A 143 -11.59 9.89 10.35
C GLY A 143 -11.34 8.41 10.04
N CYS A 144 -11.52 7.51 11.01
CA CYS A 144 -11.45 6.07 10.80
C CYS A 144 -12.53 5.55 9.83
N PHE A 145 -13.68 6.23 9.73
CA PHE A 145 -14.73 5.90 8.77
C PHE A 145 -14.22 5.97 7.33
N SER A 146 -13.50 7.04 6.99
CA SER A 146 -12.87 7.20 5.68
C SER A 146 -11.81 6.12 5.42
N CYS A 147 -10.97 5.81 6.42
CA CYS A 147 -9.95 4.76 6.27
C CYS A 147 -10.57 3.38 6.00
N ILE A 148 -11.60 2.97 6.76
CA ILE A 148 -12.22 1.65 6.55
C ILE A 148 -13.06 1.63 5.26
N SER A 149 -13.65 2.76 4.87
CA SER A 149 -14.31 2.91 3.56
C SER A 149 -13.32 2.71 2.41
N TYR A 150 -12.15 3.34 2.50
CA TYR A 150 -11.05 3.13 1.56
C TYR A 150 -10.67 1.65 1.44
N GLU A 151 -10.44 0.97 2.56
CA GLU A 151 -10.02 -0.44 2.55
C GLU A 151 -11.07 -1.36 1.92
N LYS A 152 -12.36 -1.08 2.13
CA LYS A 152 -13.45 -1.84 1.51
C LYS A 152 -13.50 -1.63 0.00
N ALA A 153 -13.38 -0.38 -0.45
CA ALA A 153 -13.37 -0.07 -1.87
C ALA A 153 -12.16 -0.69 -2.59
N ASP A 154 -10.99 -0.69 -1.94
CA ASP A 154 -9.79 -1.34 -2.45
C ASP A 154 -9.97 -2.87 -2.55
N ALA A 155 -10.61 -3.49 -1.56
CA ALA A 155 -10.96 -4.91 -1.63
C ALA A 155 -11.96 -5.24 -2.77
N MET A 156 -12.93 -4.34 -3.04
CA MET A 156 -13.83 -4.48 -4.20
C MET A 156 -13.07 -4.37 -5.53
N LEU A 157 -12.06 -3.50 -5.59
CA LEU A 157 -11.19 -3.35 -6.76
C LEU A 157 -10.42 -4.63 -7.03
N ASP A 158 -9.80 -5.21 -6.00
CA ASP A 158 -9.09 -6.49 -6.06
C ASP A 158 -10.02 -7.67 -6.42
N ASP A 159 -11.30 -7.62 -6.05
CA ASP A 159 -12.30 -8.62 -6.44
C ASP A 159 -12.74 -8.50 -7.91
N GLY A 160 -12.31 -7.45 -8.61
CA GLY A 160 -12.67 -7.17 -10.00
C GLY A 160 -14.02 -6.44 -10.13
N ARG A 161 -14.40 -5.64 -9.14
CA ARG A 161 -15.68 -4.90 -9.08
C ARG A 161 -15.48 -3.37 -9.03
N PRO A 162 -14.78 -2.78 -10.02
CA PRO A 162 -14.43 -1.36 -9.99
C PRO A 162 -15.64 -0.40 -10.02
N GLU A 163 -16.71 -0.71 -10.75
CA GLU A 163 -17.90 0.17 -10.76
C GLU A 163 -18.63 0.15 -9.43
N ASP A 164 -18.74 -1.03 -8.78
CA ASP A 164 -19.32 -1.14 -7.45
C ASP A 164 -18.48 -0.36 -6.42
N ALA A 165 -17.16 -0.39 -6.57
CA ALA A 165 -16.24 0.37 -5.71
C ALA A 165 -16.49 1.88 -5.85
N LEU A 166 -16.65 2.41 -7.08
CA LEU A 166 -16.99 3.82 -7.29
C LEU A 166 -18.33 4.20 -6.66
N ALA A 167 -19.38 3.42 -6.92
CA ALA A 167 -20.70 3.68 -6.36
C ALA A 167 -20.68 3.66 -4.82
N PHE A 168 -19.92 2.72 -4.24
CA PHE A 168 -19.73 2.67 -2.80
C PHE A 168 -18.99 3.90 -2.26
N LEU A 169 -17.91 4.35 -2.92
CA LEU A 169 -17.14 5.54 -2.54
C LEU A 169 -17.98 6.81 -2.56
N ASP A 170 -18.85 6.96 -3.57
CA ASP A 170 -19.78 8.09 -3.66
C ASP A 170 -20.73 8.08 -2.46
N GLU A 171 -21.31 6.93 -2.13
CA GLU A 171 -22.20 6.79 -0.97
C GLU A 171 -21.49 7.09 0.37
N GLN A 172 -20.22 6.70 0.52
CA GLN A 172 -19.46 7.01 1.74
C GLN A 172 -19.09 8.49 1.81
N GLN A 173 -18.72 9.10 0.68
CA GLN A 173 -18.44 10.53 0.63
C GLN A 173 -19.67 11.35 1.02
N ASP A 174 -20.86 10.99 0.53
CA ASP A 174 -22.11 11.65 0.92
C ASP A 174 -22.34 11.58 2.44
N LYS A 175 -22.06 10.43 3.07
CA LYS A 175 -22.15 10.26 4.53
C LYS A 175 -21.16 11.15 5.29
N ILE A 176 -19.92 11.23 4.81
CA ILE A 176 -18.86 12.07 5.41
C ILE A 176 -19.25 13.55 5.33
N LEU A 177 -19.71 14.01 4.16
CA LEU A 177 -20.15 15.38 3.93
C LEU A 177 -21.39 15.72 4.77
N ALA A 178 -22.37 14.81 4.86
CA ALA A 178 -23.55 14.98 5.70
C ALA A 178 -23.22 15.08 7.20
N ALA A 179 -22.12 14.46 7.65
CA ALA A 179 -21.58 14.59 9.01
C ALA A 179 -20.72 15.86 9.21
N GLY A 180 -20.64 16.74 8.20
CA GLY A 180 -19.89 17.99 8.26
C GLY A 180 -18.37 17.83 8.23
N GLN A 181 -17.87 16.67 7.77
CA GLN A 181 -16.45 16.41 7.64
C GLN A 181 -15.96 16.69 6.20
N PRO A 182 -14.70 17.11 6.02
CA PRO A 182 -14.10 17.21 4.69
C PRO A 182 -13.81 15.83 4.09
N ASN A 183 -13.69 15.77 2.77
CA ASN A 183 -13.21 14.56 2.12
C ASN A 183 -11.75 14.29 2.52
N HIS A 184 -11.42 13.04 2.83
CA HIS A 184 -10.07 12.66 3.28
C HIS A 184 -9.25 12.14 2.10
N ASP A 185 -7.94 12.35 2.14
CA ASP A 185 -6.99 11.98 1.06
C ASP A 185 -7.09 10.53 0.61
N CYS A 186 -7.28 9.58 1.54
CA CYS A 186 -7.46 8.17 1.22
C CYS A 186 -8.68 7.89 0.31
N MET A 187 -9.72 8.72 0.34
CA MET A 187 -10.88 8.55 -0.55
C MET A 187 -10.53 8.93 -1.99
N HIS A 188 -9.70 9.95 -2.20
CA HIS A 188 -9.20 10.31 -3.53
C HIS A 188 -8.35 9.17 -4.10
N GLU A 189 -7.46 8.60 -3.29
CA GLU A 189 -6.56 7.50 -3.67
C GLU A 189 -7.28 6.37 -4.40
N VAL A 190 -8.20 5.69 -3.71
CA VAL A 190 -8.86 4.51 -4.27
C VAL A 190 -9.80 4.87 -5.41
N ARG A 191 -10.40 6.08 -5.39
CA ARG A 191 -11.20 6.56 -6.52
C ARG A 191 -10.34 6.71 -7.77
N ILE A 192 -9.16 7.32 -7.66
CA ILE A 192 -8.22 7.48 -8.78
C ILE A 192 -7.76 6.10 -9.27
N ALA A 193 -7.32 5.21 -8.37
CA ALA A 193 -6.92 3.85 -8.72
C ALA A 193 -8.02 3.12 -9.52
N THR A 194 -9.26 3.23 -9.03
CA THR A 194 -10.42 2.61 -9.66
C THR A 194 -10.72 3.18 -11.05
N LEU A 195 -10.66 4.52 -11.21
CA LEU A 195 -10.85 5.19 -12.49
C LEU A 195 -9.77 4.81 -13.51
N LEU A 196 -8.51 4.69 -13.07
CA LEU A 196 -7.41 4.25 -13.91
C LEU A 196 -7.57 2.78 -14.36
N GLN A 197 -8.08 1.90 -13.50
CA GLN A 197 -8.40 0.52 -13.88
C GLN A 197 -9.55 0.45 -14.89
N LEU A 198 -10.53 1.34 -14.77
CA LEU A 198 -11.64 1.49 -15.72
C LEU A 198 -11.26 2.20 -17.03
N LYS A 199 -9.99 2.61 -17.19
CA LYS A 199 -9.52 3.39 -18.35
C LYS A 199 -10.28 4.71 -18.53
N ARG A 200 -10.51 5.42 -17.41
CA ARG A 200 -11.14 6.75 -17.34
C ARG A 200 -10.16 7.82 -16.81
N PRO A 201 -9.00 8.03 -17.47
CA PRO A 201 -7.96 8.90 -16.94
C PRO A 201 -8.36 10.38 -16.84
N GLU A 202 -9.29 10.86 -17.66
CA GLU A 202 -9.79 12.24 -17.60
C GLU A 202 -10.60 12.50 -16.32
N GLN A 203 -11.40 11.52 -15.91
CA GLN A 203 -12.12 11.58 -14.63
C GLN A 203 -11.15 11.47 -13.46
N ALA A 204 -10.14 10.60 -13.57
CA ALA A 204 -9.09 10.50 -12.55
C ALA A 204 -8.32 11.83 -12.39
N TRP A 205 -8.08 12.54 -13.49
CA TRP A 205 -7.47 13.87 -13.46
C TRP A 205 -8.34 14.92 -12.75
N ALA A 206 -9.66 14.89 -12.94
CA ALA A 206 -10.56 15.78 -12.21
C ALA A 206 -10.44 15.58 -10.69
N VAL A 207 -10.39 14.32 -10.23
CA VAL A 207 -10.18 13.97 -8.81
C VAL A 207 -8.79 14.41 -8.33
N MET A 208 -7.74 14.22 -9.14
CA MET A 208 -6.39 14.70 -8.82
C MET A 208 -6.32 16.23 -8.69
N ALA A 209 -6.99 16.97 -9.57
CA ALA A 209 -7.01 18.42 -9.54
C ALA A 209 -7.74 18.97 -8.30
N GLU A 210 -8.83 18.32 -7.88
CA GLU A 210 -9.51 18.60 -6.62
C GLU A 210 -8.57 18.37 -5.43
N TRP A 211 -7.89 17.21 -5.40
CA TRP A 211 -6.95 16.87 -4.33
C TRP A 211 -5.80 17.89 -4.24
N ASP A 212 -5.16 18.23 -5.37
CA ASP A 212 -4.08 19.23 -5.42
C ASP A 212 -4.54 20.61 -4.92
N ALA A 213 -5.76 21.03 -5.25
CA ALA A 213 -6.31 22.30 -4.79
C ALA A 213 -6.63 22.29 -3.28
N GLY A 214 -6.86 21.11 -2.71
CA GLY A 214 -7.13 20.89 -1.29
C GLY A 214 -5.88 20.94 -0.40
N VAL A 215 -4.68 20.71 -0.96
CA VAL A 215 -3.42 20.69 -0.19
C VAL A 215 -3.11 22.08 0.37
N LYS A 216 -3.08 22.18 1.70
CA LYS A 216 -2.77 23.43 2.43
C LYS A 216 -1.79 23.16 3.56
N GLY A 217 -0.83 24.07 3.74
CA GLY A 217 0.12 24.01 4.85
C GLY A 217 1.22 22.97 4.64
N HIS A 218 1.67 22.35 5.73
CA HIS A 218 2.69 21.31 5.69
C HIS A 218 2.07 19.99 5.22
N GLU A 219 2.66 19.42 4.16
CA GLU A 219 2.30 18.10 3.65
C GLU A 219 3.33 17.07 4.14
N TRP A 220 2.87 16.01 4.78
CA TRP A 220 3.77 14.97 5.27
C TRP A 220 4.37 14.20 4.10
N PRO A 221 5.61 13.67 4.22
CA PRO A 221 6.21 12.85 3.17
C PRO A 221 5.32 11.68 2.73
N THR A 222 4.58 11.06 3.65
CA THR A 222 3.57 10.02 3.38
C THR A 222 2.53 10.45 2.34
N GLU A 223 1.94 11.62 2.56
CA GLU A 223 0.86 12.20 1.76
C GLU A 223 1.41 12.68 0.41
N ARG A 224 2.57 13.36 0.45
CA ARG A 224 3.24 13.86 -0.75
C ARG A 224 3.60 12.75 -1.72
N GLN A 225 4.26 11.69 -1.25
CA GLN A 225 4.68 10.59 -2.15
C GLN A 225 3.47 9.90 -2.79
N GLN A 226 2.43 9.66 -2.00
CA GLN A 226 1.17 9.08 -2.46
C GLN A 226 0.59 9.91 -3.62
N ARG A 227 0.35 11.21 -3.37
CA ARG A 227 -0.26 12.11 -4.35
C ARG A 227 0.56 12.21 -5.63
N LEU A 228 1.89 12.31 -5.53
CA LEU A 228 2.77 12.38 -6.69
C LEU A 228 2.73 11.11 -7.55
N MET A 229 2.71 9.92 -6.94
CA MET A 229 2.70 8.67 -7.70
C MET A 229 1.38 8.45 -8.44
N TYR A 230 0.24 8.76 -7.81
CA TYR A 230 -1.05 8.74 -8.51
C TYR A 230 -1.12 9.78 -9.62
N LYS A 231 -0.62 11.00 -9.38
CA LYS A 231 -0.56 12.04 -10.41
C LYS A 231 0.28 11.61 -11.61
N ALA A 232 1.45 11.01 -11.37
CA ALA A 232 2.31 10.50 -12.43
C ALA A 232 1.62 9.41 -13.27
N GLN A 233 0.86 8.50 -12.64
CA GLN A 233 0.08 7.50 -13.38
C GLN A 233 -1.02 8.11 -14.23
N VAL A 234 -1.78 9.07 -13.67
CA VAL A 234 -2.84 9.76 -14.41
C VAL A 234 -2.28 10.46 -15.64
N LEU A 235 -1.20 11.23 -15.46
CA LEU A 235 -0.53 11.94 -16.55
C LEU A 235 0.04 10.96 -17.60
N ALA A 236 0.62 9.84 -17.17
CA ALA A 236 1.11 8.82 -18.08
C ALA A 236 -0.02 8.17 -18.90
N GLN A 237 -1.22 7.96 -18.35
CA GLN A 237 -2.36 7.47 -19.12
C GLN A 237 -2.95 8.54 -20.05
N LEU A 238 -2.88 9.82 -19.67
CA LEU A 238 -3.25 10.96 -20.52
C LEU A 238 -2.21 11.27 -21.61
N GLN A 239 -1.06 10.59 -21.61
CA GLN A 239 0.08 10.85 -22.51
C GLN A 239 0.72 12.24 -22.31
N HIS A 240 0.60 12.80 -21.11
CA HIS A 240 1.35 13.99 -20.68
C HIS A 240 2.74 13.55 -20.17
N ASP A 241 3.53 12.96 -21.06
CA ASP A 241 4.71 12.19 -20.69
C ASP A 241 5.79 13.02 -19.99
N ASP A 242 6.07 14.25 -20.47
CA ASP A 242 7.09 15.13 -19.87
C ASP A 242 6.74 15.52 -18.42
N GLU A 243 5.47 15.82 -18.16
CA GLU A 243 4.98 16.14 -16.81
C GLU A 243 5.02 14.90 -15.92
N ALA A 244 4.63 13.74 -16.44
CA ALA A 244 4.70 12.49 -15.70
C ALA A 244 6.14 12.14 -15.30
N TRP A 245 7.09 12.24 -16.24
CA TRP A 245 8.52 12.02 -15.97
C TRP A 245 9.07 12.95 -14.90
N ALA A 246 8.66 14.22 -14.90
CA ALA A 246 9.12 15.21 -13.91
C ALA A 246 8.62 14.93 -12.48
N LEU A 247 7.55 14.12 -12.33
CA LEU A 247 6.95 13.79 -11.02
C LEU A 247 7.45 12.46 -10.45
N LEU A 248 8.08 11.61 -11.26
CA LEU A 248 8.62 10.34 -10.78
C LEU A 248 9.78 10.60 -9.81
N LEU A 249 9.60 10.17 -8.57
CA LEU A 249 10.61 10.28 -7.52
C LEU A 249 11.80 9.36 -7.79
N ALA A 250 12.95 9.72 -7.23
CA ALA A 250 14.14 8.88 -7.27
C ALA A 250 13.93 7.58 -6.45
N GLU A 251 14.72 6.55 -6.75
CA GLU A 251 14.61 5.24 -6.09
C GLU A 251 14.73 5.33 -4.56
N ASP A 252 15.71 6.09 -4.08
CA ASP A 252 16.05 6.23 -2.66
C ASP A 252 15.06 7.11 -1.90
N GLU A 253 14.28 7.92 -2.61
CA GLU A 253 13.18 8.68 -2.04
C GLU A 253 11.91 7.83 -1.89
N LEU A 254 11.72 6.81 -2.72
CA LEU A 254 10.47 6.07 -2.82
C LEU A 254 10.39 4.87 -1.85
N ILE A 255 9.45 4.95 -0.90
CA ILE A 255 9.16 3.82 -0.03
C ILE A 255 8.52 2.65 -0.79
N PRO A 256 8.64 1.41 -0.29
CA PRO A 256 8.12 0.22 -0.97
C PRO A 256 6.64 0.30 -1.34
N ARG A 257 5.79 0.86 -0.46
CA ARG A 257 4.34 1.04 -0.71
C ARG A 257 4.01 1.58 -2.08
N TYR A 258 4.78 2.58 -2.54
CA TYR A 258 4.45 3.32 -3.74
C TYR A 258 5.18 2.84 -5.00
N ARG A 259 6.03 1.80 -4.88
CA ARG A 259 6.84 1.30 -6.00
C ARG A 259 6.03 0.65 -7.10
N LEU A 260 4.98 -0.10 -6.78
CA LEU A 260 4.12 -0.65 -7.83
C LEU A 260 3.42 0.48 -8.59
N PHE A 261 2.97 1.53 -7.89
CA PHE A 261 2.33 2.65 -8.56
C PHE A 261 3.28 3.38 -9.51
N TRP A 262 4.50 3.64 -9.03
CA TRP A 262 5.60 4.17 -9.83
C TRP A 262 5.92 3.28 -11.05
N LEU A 263 5.93 1.95 -10.88
CA LEU A 263 6.15 0.99 -11.97
C LEU A 263 5.05 1.02 -13.03
N CYS A 264 3.78 1.11 -12.65
CA CYS A 264 2.69 1.21 -13.62
C CYS A 264 2.76 2.51 -14.43
N ALA A 265 3.14 3.64 -13.81
CA ALA A 265 3.39 4.88 -14.56
C ALA A 265 4.55 4.71 -15.53
N LEU A 266 5.66 4.11 -15.07
CA LEU A 266 6.83 3.86 -15.91
C LEU A 266 6.57 2.93 -17.08
N GLU A 267 5.80 1.86 -16.89
CA GLU A 267 5.47 0.93 -17.96
C GLU A 267 4.81 1.66 -19.14
N GLU A 268 3.86 2.55 -18.85
CA GLU A 268 3.20 3.39 -19.84
C GLU A 268 4.19 4.32 -20.56
N LEU A 269 5.05 5.01 -19.79
CA LEU A 269 6.02 5.95 -20.34
C LEU A 269 7.11 5.26 -21.17
N LEU A 270 7.65 4.13 -20.71
CA LEU A 270 8.70 3.38 -21.39
C LEU A 270 8.22 2.74 -22.70
N ARG A 271 6.92 2.47 -22.83
CA ARG A 271 6.35 2.04 -24.10
C ARG A 271 6.51 3.10 -25.19
N ARG A 272 6.51 4.38 -24.80
CA ARG A 272 6.64 5.54 -25.69
C ARG A 272 8.07 6.11 -25.75
N ALA A 273 8.87 5.85 -24.72
CA ALA A 273 10.28 6.24 -24.59
C ALA A 273 11.18 5.02 -24.29
N PRO A 274 11.29 4.06 -25.21
CA PRO A 274 11.99 2.80 -24.98
C PRO A 274 13.48 2.96 -24.71
N GLU A 275 14.10 4.05 -25.19
CA GLU A 275 15.50 4.39 -24.95
C GLU A 275 15.84 4.65 -23.48
N ARG A 276 14.83 4.95 -22.64
CA ARG A 276 14.98 5.14 -21.20
C ARG A 276 14.95 3.84 -20.41
N ASN A 277 14.75 2.71 -21.09
CA ASN A 277 14.78 1.39 -20.49
C ASN A 277 16.24 0.93 -20.22
N THR A 278 16.82 1.40 -19.10
CA THR A 278 18.25 1.26 -18.80
C THR A 278 18.59 0.07 -17.88
N GLN A 279 19.88 -0.27 -17.79
CA GLN A 279 20.38 -1.25 -16.83
C GLN A 279 20.19 -0.83 -15.36
N ALA A 280 20.16 0.49 -15.09
CA ALA A 280 19.87 0.99 -13.75
C ALA A 280 18.44 0.63 -13.33
N LEU A 281 17.47 0.84 -14.23
CA LEU A 281 16.09 0.41 -14.04
C LEU A 281 15.98 -1.12 -13.88
N ALA A 282 16.74 -1.90 -14.66
CA ALA A 282 16.77 -3.36 -14.53
C ALA A 282 17.19 -3.82 -13.12
N LYS A 283 18.17 -3.15 -12.50
CA LYS A 283 18.59 -3.43 -11.11
C LYS A 283 17.52 -3.05 -10.10
N LEU A 284 16.81 -1.95 -10.33
CA LEU A 284 15.70 -1.55 -9.47
C LEU A 284 14.56 -2.56 -9.51
N LEU A 285 14.13 -2.98 -10.71
CA LEU A 285 13.11 -4.02 -10.87
C LEU A 285 13.48 -5.31 -10.13
N GLN A 286 14.75 -5.72 -10.19
CA GLN A 286 15.26 -6.85 -9.42
C GLN A 286 15.07 -6.65 -7.90
N LYS A 287 15.46 -5.49 -7.35
CA LYS A 287 15.28 -5.20 -5.92
C LYS A 287 13.81 -5.20 -5.51
N VAL A 288 12.93 -4.67 -6.36
CA VAL A 288 11.49 -4.59 -6.08
C VAL A 288 10.87 -5.98 -6.01
N ILE A 289 11.12 -6.84 -7.02
CA ILE A 289 10.54 -8.18 -7.03
C ILE A 289 11.09 -9.05 -5.88
N GLU A 290 12.39 -8.97 -5.56
CA GLU A 290 13.00 -9.67 -4.43
C GLU A 290 12.50 -9.19 -3.07
N GLN A 291 12.11 -7.91 -2.97
CA GLN A 291 11.49 -7.40 -1.75
C GLN A 291 10.11 -8.01 -1.55
N HIS A 292 9.27 -8.06 -2.58
CA HIS A 292 7.94 -8.66 -2.47
C HIS A 292 7.99 -10.16 -2.20
N ASP A 293 8.97 -10.87 -2.79
CA ASP A 293 9.24 -12.29 -2.49
C ASP A 293 9.55 -12.48 -1.00
N ARG A 294 10.54 -11.75 -0.47
CA ARG A 294 10.92 -11.81 0.96
C ARG A 294 9.77 -11.46 1.91
N ASN A 295 8.85 -10.62 1.48
CA ASN A 295 7.72 -10.17 2.28
C ASN A 295 6.52 -11.13 2.22
N GLY A 296 6.56 -12.18 1.40
CA GLY A 296 5.41 -13.05 1.17
C GLY A 296 4.25 -12.31 0.52
N ALA A 297 4.54 -11.38 -0.39
CA ALA A 297 3.54 -10.61 -1.12
C ALA A 297 3.32 -11.21 -2.52
N HIS A 298 2.68 -12.37 -2.55
CA HIS A 298 2.71 -13.30 -3.68
C HIS A 298 2.14 -12.70 -4.98
N ARG A 299 1.00 -12.01 -4.89
CA ARG A 299 0.39 -11.38 -6.08
C ARG A 299 1.24 -10.21 -6.60
N LEU A 300 1.86 -9.43 -5.70
CA LEU A 300 2.75 -8.33 -6.08
C LEU A 300 3.99 -8.84 -6.82
N VAL A 301 4.57 -9.99 -6.43
CA VAL A 301 5.68 -10.61 -7.19
C VAL A 301 5.28 -10.88 -8.64
N ILE A 302 4.09 -11.44 -8.86
CA ILE A 302 3.58 -11.75 -10.20
C ILE A 302 3.31 -10.49 -11.01
N GLN A 303 2.73 -9.45 -10.39
CA GLN A 303 2.47 -8.17 -11.04
C GLN A 303 3.77 -7.47 -11.45
N VAL A 304 4.78 -7.44 -10.58
CA VAL A 304 6.09 -6.87 -10.92
C VAL A 304 6.78 -7.68 -12.03
N ALA A 305 6.69 -9.01 -12.01
CA ALA A 305 7.22 -9.84 -13.09
C ALA A 305 6.54 -9.56 -14.43
N ALA A 306 5.22 -9.31 -14.43
CA ALA A 306 4.46 -8.99 -15.62
C ALA A 306 4.93 -7.70 -16.32
N ILE A 307 5.40 -6.72 -15.53
CA ILE A 307 6.01 -5.48 -16.04
C ILE A 307 7.48 -5.70 -16.41
N SER A 308 8.23 -6.41 -15.54
CA SER A 308 9.68 -6.51 -15.67
C SER A 308 10.15 -7.40 -16.82
N ILE A 309 9.45 -8.51 -17.10
CA ILE A 309 9.84 -9.46 -18.14
C ILE A 309 9.80 -8.81 -19.54
N PRO A 310 8.71 -8.13 -19.98
CA PRO A 310 8.71 -7.43 -21.26
C PRO A 310 9.83 -6.38 -21.38
N LEU A 311 10.09 -5.63 -20.31
CA LEU A 311 11.18 -4.65 -20.29
C LEU A 311 12.56 -5.31 -20.40
N ALA A 312 12.76 -6.49 -19.80
CA ALA A 312 13.99 -7.25 -19.95
C ALA A 312 14.18 -7.79 -21.37
N LEU A 313 13.11 -8.29 -21.99
CA LEU A 313 13.14 -8.74 -23.39
C LEU A 313 13.47 -7.59 -24.35
N GLN A 314 12.94 -6.39 -24.11
CA GLN A 314 13.26 -5.19 -24.88
C GLN A 314 14.74 -4.80 -24.81
N ARG A 315 15.41 -5.10 -23.69
CA ARG A 315 16.86 -4.90 -23.51
C ARG A 315 17.70 -6.11 -23.95
N GLU A 316 17.07 -7.14 -24.51
CA GLU A 316 17.70 -8.42 -24.85
C GLU A 316 18.31 -9.18 -23.65
N ASP A 317 17.87 -8.87 -22.42
CA ASP A 317 18.33 -9.54 -21.19
C ASP A 317 17.48 -10.78 -20.87
N LEU A 318 17.72 -11.85 -21.63
CA LEU A 318 17.03 -13.13 -21.43
C LEU A 318 17.29 -13.76 -20.07
N ALA A 319 18.45 -13.48 -19.45
CA ALA A 319 18.80 -14.03 -18.15
C ALA A 319 17.89 -13.45 -17.07
N GLN A 320 17.69 -12.13 -17.07
CA GLN A 320 16.78 -11.49 -16.13
C GLN A 320 15.34 -11.91 -16.37
N ALA A 321 14.87 -11.94 -17.63
CA ALA A 321 13.51 -12.36 -17.96
C ALA A 321 13.20 -13.78 -17.43
N ARG A 322 14.12 -14.74 -17.63
CA ARG A 322 14.00 -16.11 -17.10
C ARG A 322 14.04 -16.16 -15.58
N HIS A 323 14.89 -15.35 -14.97
CA HIS A 323 14.99 -15.28 -13.51
C HIS A 323 13.67 -14.80 -12.88
N HIS A 324 13.10 -13.69 -13.37
CA HIS A 324 11.82 -13.17 -12.88
C HIS A 324 10.66 -14.12 -13.15
N LEU A 325 10.62 -14.78 -14.30
CA LEU A 325 9.60 -15.79 -14.58
C LEU A 325 9.70 -16.98 -13.60
N LYS A 326 10.92 -17.46 -13.35
CA LYS A 326 11.16 -18.54 -12.41
C LYS A 326 10.69 -18.17 -11.01
N LEU A 327 11.01 -16.96 -10.56
CA LEU A 327 10.57 -16.43 -9.27
C LEU A 327 9.04 -16.31 -9.21
N ALA A 328 8.40 -15.65 -10.18
CA ALA A 328 6.94 -15.51 -10.18
C ALA A 328 6.20 -16.86 -10.17
N ARG A 329 6.75 -17.90 -10.82
CA ARG A 329 6.16 -19.25 -10.81
C ARG A 329 6.16 -19.91 -9.44
N THR A 330 7.07 -19.58 -8.53
CA THR A 330 7.07 -20.15 -7.17
C THR A 330 5.88 -19.64 -6.35
N HIS A 331 5.27 -18.52 -6.73
CA HIS A 331 4.17 -17.89 -6.01
C HIS A 331 2.77 -18.29 -6.49
N ILE A 332 2.63 -18.91 -7.67
CA ILE A 332 1.31 -19.33 -8.18
C ILE A 332 0.60 -20.26 -7.19
N GLY A 333 1.31 -21.23 -6.62
CA GLY A 333 0.74 -22.17 -5.64
C GLY A 333 0.42 -21.54 -4.28
N GLN A 334 0.84 -20.29 -4.05
CA GLN A 334 0.55 -19.55 -2.81
C GLN A 334 -0.64 -18.60 -2.95
N LEU A 335 -1.18 -18.43 -4.17
CA LEU A 335 -2.40 -17.66 -4.38
C LEU A 335 -3.61 -18.47 -3.91
N ARG A 336 -4.51 -17.83 -3.16
CA ARG A 336 -5.82 -18.40 -2.82
C ARG A 336 -6.74 -18.43 -4.04
N ARG A 337 -6.60 -17.45 -4.94
CA ARG A 337 -7.34 -17.38 -6.20
C ARG A 337 -6.39 -17.07 -7.35
N ASP A 338 -6.38 -17.86 -8.42
CA ASP A 338 -5.47 -17.62 -9.54
C ASP A 338 -5.73 -16.27 -10.23
N ARG A 339 -7.00 -15.97 -10.56
CA ARG A 339 -7.43 -14.74 -11.26
C ARG A 339 -6.62 -14.46 -12.54
N GLY A 340 -6.23 -15.51 -13.27
CA GLY A 340 -5.50 -15.42 -14.54
C GLY A 340 -3.98 -15.31 -14.40
N ALA A 341 -3.44 -15.41 -13.17
CA ALA A 341 -2.00 -15.34 -12.93
C ALA A 341 -1.23 -16.44 -13.67
N GLN A 342 -1.73 -17.68 -13.67
CA GLN A 342 -1.11 -18.78 -14.40
C GLN A 342 -1.07 -18.50 -15.91
N THR A 343 -2.21 -18.11 -16.50
CA THR A 343 -2.29 -17.78 -17.93
C THR A 343 -1.35 -16.64 -18.32
N LEU A 344 -1.23 -15.62 -17.45
CA LEU A 344 -0.29 -14.51 -17.63
C LEU A 344 1.16 -15.01 -17.68
N LEU A 345 1.58 -15.83 -16.71
CA LEU A 345 2.95 -16.36 -16.69
C LEU A 345 3.25 -17.32 -17.87
N GLU A 346 2.25 -18.08 -18.33
CA GLU A 346 2.37 -18.91 -19.53
C GLU A 346 2.52 -18.06 -20.80
N SER A 347 1.83 -16.92 -20.89
CA SER A 347 2.02 -15.95 -21.97
C SER A 347 3.44 -15.38 -21.98
N LEU A 348 3.95 -14.97 -20.82
CA LEU A 348 5.30 -14.42 -20.69
C LEU A 348 6.38 -15.46 -21.01
N ALA A 349 6.17 -16.73 -20.62
CA ALA A 349 7.05 -17.83 -20.97
C ALA A 349 7.16 -17.99 -22.50
N ARG A 350 6.02 -17.97 -23.21
CA ARG A 350 6.00 -18.05 -24.68
C ARG A 350 6.74 -16.88 -25.33
N GLN A 351 6.66 -15.67 -24.77
CA GLN A 351 7.40 -14.52 -25.28
C GLN A 351 8.92 -14.72 -25.14
N ILE A 352 9.38 -15.20 -23.97
CA ILE A 352 10.80 -15.52 -23.73
C ILE A 352 11.32 -16.58 -24.73
N ASP A 353 10.54 -17.63 -24.96
CA ASP A 353 10.92 -18.72 -25.89
C ASP A 353 11.01 -18.21 -27.33
N ALA A 354 10.05 -17.36 -27.76
CA ALA A 354 10.04 -16.79 -29.11
C ALA A 354 11.27 -15.90 -29.37
N THR A 355 11.68 -15.07 -28.41
CA THR A 355 12.90 -14.24 -28.53
C THR A 355 14.16 -15.09 -28.62
N CYS A 356 14.21 -16.23 -27.91
CA CYS A 356 15.33 -17.17 -27.97
C CYS A 356 15.52 -17.75 -29.39
N SER A 357 14.42 -18.14 -30.06
CA SER A 357 14.49 -18.70 -31.42
C SER A 357 14.89 -17.67 -32.49
N GLN A 358 14.58 -16.39 -32.29
CA GLN A 358 14.99 -15.32 -33.21
C GLN A 358 16.50 -15.03 -33.10
N GLY A 359 17.07 -15.04 -31.90
CA GLY A 359 18.52 -14.85 -31.69
C GLY A 359 19.37 -15.94 -32.35
N GLU A 360 18.90 -17.20 -32.36
CA GLU A 360 19.59 -18.33 -33.02
C GLU A 360 19.51 -18.28 -34.55
N THR A 361 18.50 -17.62 -35.11
CA THR A 361 18.31 -17.51 -36.56
C THR A 361 19.16 -16.38 -37.17
N THR A 362 19.43 -15.31 -36.41
CA THR A 362 20.26 -14.16 -36.86
C THR A 362 21.77 -14.43 -36.79
N LEU A 363 22.19 -15.46 -36.07
CA LEU A 363 23.59 -15.90 -35.93
C LEU A 363 24.02 -16.99 -36.93
N ARG A 364 23.11 -17.43 -37.81
CA ARG A 364 23.38 -18.33 -38.94
C ARG A 364 23.32 -17.56 -40.24
#